data_AF-A0A6B1HSA9-F1
#
_entry.id   AF-A0A6B1HSA9-F1
#
_cell.length_a   1.000
_cell.length_b   1.000
_cell.length_c   1.000
_cell.angle_alpha   90.00
_cell.angle_beta   90.00
_cell.angle_gamma   90.00
#
_symmetry.space_group_name_H-M   'P 1'
#
loop_
_entity.id
_entity.type
_entity.pdbx_description
1 polymer ?
#
loop_
_entity_poly.entity_id
_entity_poly.type
_entity_poly.pdbx_seq_one_letter_code
_entity_poly.pdbx_strand_id
1 'polypeptide(L)' 'DSPGEYAWGGAASTYFWVDPAEELIVIFTTQLLPSSAYPIRRELKTLVYQALA' A
#
# COMPACT_ATOMS: atom_id res chain seq x y z
N ASP A 1 -9.65 2.20 5.53
CA ASP A 1 -10.06 2.05 4.13
C ASP A 1 -11.09 3.11 3.82
N SER A 2 -10.80 3.94 2.83
CA SER A 2 -11.71 5.00 2.38
C SER A 2 -12.76 4.42 1.42
N PRO A 3 -13.94 5.06 1.29
CA PRO A 3 -14.93 4.65 0.29
C PRO A 3 -14.36 4.73 -1.13
N GLY A 4 -14.40 3.60 -1.85
CA GLY A 4 -13.92 3.52 -3.24
C GLY A 4 -12.42 3.20 -3.37
N GLU A 5 -11.71 2.97 -2.27
CA GLU A 5 -10.32 2.50 -2.31
C GLU A 5 -10.24 1.12 -2.99
N TYR A 6 -9.25 0.95 -3.87
CA TYR A 6 -8.94 -0.34 -4.47
C TYR A 6 -7.44 -0.58 -4.50
N ALA A 7 -7.06 -1.85 -4.31
CA ALA A 7 -5.68 -2.24 -4.11
C ALA A 7 -5.42 -3.66 -4.61
N TRP A 8 -4.16 -3.95 -4.93
CA TRP A 8 -3.69 -5.31 -5.15
C TRP A 8 -2.22 -5.42 -4.75
N GLY A 9 -1.77 -6.63 -4.47
CA GLY A 9 -0.38 -6.87 -4.12
C GLY A 9 0.18 -8.12 -4.79
N GLY A 10 1.49 -8.10 -5.04
CA GLY A 10 2.20 -9.21 -5.65
C GLY A 10 2.94 -10.08 -4.64
N ALA A 11 3.37 -11.25 -5.11
CA ALA A 11 4.11 -12.23 -4.30
C ALA A 11 5.41 -11.64 -3.73
N ALA A 12 6.13 -10.83 -4.51
CA ALA A 12 7.39 -10.20 -4.11
C ALA A 12 7.20 -8.98 -3.19
N SER A 13 6.18 -9.01 -2.33
CA SER A 13 5.81 -7.92 -1.41
C SER A 13 5.54 -6.58 -2.10
N THR A 14 5.25 -6.58 -3.41
CA THR A 14 4.78 -5.40 -4.12
C THR A 14 3.35 -5.07 -3.69
N TYR A 15 3.01 -3.79 -3.73
CA TYR A 15 1.68 -3.32 -3.36
C TYR A 15 1.36 -1.99 -4.06
N PHE A 16 0.12 -1.85 -4.48
CA PHE A 16 -0.41 -0.56 -4.91
C PHE A 16 -1.80 -0.37 -4.33
N TRP A 17 -2.20 0.89 -4.16
CA TRP A 17 -3.59 1.26 -3.94
C TRP A 17 -3.88 2.62 -4.56
N VAL A 18 -5.16 2.84 -4.85
CA VAL A 18 -5.70 4.12 -5.29
C VAL A 18 -6.79 4.52 -4.31
N ASP A 19 -6.71 5.74 -3.81
CA ASP A 19 -7.68 6.35 -2.90
C ASP A 19 -8.22 7.64 -3.52
N PRO A 20 -9.39 7.59 -4.18
CA PRO A 20 -10.00 8.77 -4.79
C PRO A 20 -10.41 9.85 -3.79
N ALA A 21 -10.66 9.50 -2.52
CA ALA A 21 -11.08 10.47 -1.50
C ALA A 21 -9.93 11.41 -1.11
N GLU A 22 -8.70 10.91 -1.16
CA GLU A 22 -7.46 11.64 -0.85
C GLU A 22 -6.69 12.09 -2.11
N GLU A 23 -7.26 11.91 -3.31
CA GLU A 23 -6.59 12.14 -4.61
C GLU A 23 -5.20 11.45 -4.71
N LEU A 24 -5.09 10.24 -4.13
CA LEU A 24 -3.82 9.56 -3.90
C LEU A 24 -3.68 8.28 -4.74
N ILE A 25 -2.49 8.11 -5.32
CA ILE A 25 -2.05 6.83 -5.93
C ILE A 25 -0.70 6.47 -5.33
N VAL A 26 -0.57 5.25 -4.80
CA VAL A 26 0.70 4.74 -4.32
C VAL A 26 1.11 3.47 -5.06
N ILE A 27 2.38 3.45 -5.49
CA ILE A 27 3.01 2.29 -6.12
C ILE A 27 4.26 1.95 -5.31
N PHE A 28 4.29 0.75 -4.75
CA PHE A 28 5.40 0.26 -3.94
C PHE A 28 5.96 -1.04 -4.51
N THR A 29 7.24 -0.99 -4.86
CA THR A 29 7.96 -2.09 -5.50
C THR A 29 9.07 -2.60 -4.60
N THR A 30 9.09 -3.89 -4.32
CA THR A 30 10.13 -4.57 -3.56
C THR A 30 10.51 -5.90 -4.22
N GLN A 31 11.50 -6.58 -3.65
CA GLN A 31 11.97 -7.90 -4.08
C GLN A 31 12.00 -8.87 -2.88
N LEU A 32 11.01 -8.80 -2.00
CA LEU A 32 10.92 -9.64 -0.80
C LEU A 32 9.86 -10.72 -0.97
N LEU A 33 10.26 -11.99 -0.87
CA LEU A 33 9.39 -13.16 -0.97
C LEU A 33 9.45 -14.00 0.32
N PRO A 34 8.34 -14.64 0.74
CA PRO A 34 6.97 -14.43 0.28
C PRO A 34 6.37 -13.13 0.85
N SER A 35 5.23 -12.67 0.32
CA SER A 35 4.56 -11.44 0.78
C SER A 35 4.06 -11.48 2.23
N SER A 36 4.13 -12.64 2.89
CA SER A 36 3.84 -12.82 4.32
C SER A 36 5.07 -12.73 5.22
N ALA A 37 6.27 -12.54 4.67
CA ALA A 37 7.53 -12.53 5.43
C ALA A 37 7.63 -11.33 6.38
N TYR A 38 7.07 -10.17 6.00
CA TYR A 38 7.09 -8.94 6.79
C TYR A 38 5.81 -8.14 6.53
N PRO A 39 5.18 -7.50 7.53
CA PRO A 39 3.91 -6.79 7.39
C PRO A 39 4.01 -5.42 6.67
N ILE A 40 4.84 -5.34 5.62
CA ILE A 40 5.22 -4.07 4.95
C ILE A 40 4.02 -3.27 4.48
N ARG A 41 2.95 -3.94 4.02
CA ARG A 41 1.76 -3.26 3.47
C ARG A 41 1.04 -2.43 4.51
N ARG A 42 0.93 -2.92 5.75
CA ARG A 42 0.24 -2.20 6.84
C ARG A 42 1.05 -0.98 7.25
N GLU A 43 2.35 -1.17 7.48
CA GLU A 43 3.25 -0.11 7.91
C GLU A 43 3.37 0.99 6.86
N LEU A 44 3.56 0.61 5.59
CA LEU A 44 3.60 1.54 4.47
C LEU A 44 2.32 2.39 4.42
N LYS A 45 1.15 1.76 4.52
CA LYS A 45 -0.13 2.48 4.49
C LYS A 45 -0.20 3.50 5.63
N THR A 46 0.08 3.09 6.87
CA THR A 46 0.12 4.02 8.02
C THR A 46 1.05 5.21 7.78
N LEU A 47 2.27 4.97 7.30
CA LEU A 47 3.27 6.02 7.07
C LEU A 47 2.83 7.01 5.98
N VAL A 48 2.21 6.53 4.90
CA VAL A 48 1.74 7.41 3.81
C VAL A 48 0.64 8.34 4.31
N TYR A 49 -0.40 7.83 4.97
CA TYR A 49 -1.49 8.68 5.48
C TYR A 49 -1.02 9.64 6.58
N GLN A 50 -0.03 9.24 7.39
CA GLN A 50 0.59 10.15 8.36
C GLN A 50 1.34 11.31 7.70
N ALA A 51 1.89 11.11 6.50
CA ALA A 51 2.63 12.14 5.77
C ALA A 51 1.72 13.13 5.01
N LEU A 52 0.43 12.82 4.86
CA LEU A 52 -0.55 13.71 4.24
C LEU A 52 -1.20 14.69 5.22
N ALA A 53 -1.12 14.39 6.53
CA ALA A 53 -1.62 15.24 7.62
C ALA A 53 -0.62 16.36 7.96
#